data_AF-D8M3P0-F1
#
_entry.id   AF-D8M3P0-F1
#
_cell.length_a   1.000
_cell.length_b   1.000
_cell.length_c   1.000
_cell.angle_alpha   90.00
_cell.angle_beta   90.00
_cell.angle_gamma   90.00
#
_symmetry.space_group_name_H-M   'P 1'
#
loop_
_entity.id
_entity.type
_entity.pdbx_description
1 polymer ?
#
loop_
_entity_poly.entity_id
_entity_poly.type
_entity_poly.pdbx_seq_one_letter_code
_entity_poly.pdbx_strand_id
1 'polypeptide(L)'
;MNVDELKAFPRELTSLYRLTTPILELVKLLCKVISLDKTVEQEAVIIRRQLLRNLKVKEFAGEAQFSDPFHSFVIPAVVCPYCNFTVNLDICSDPELQESAKIRPWRCRECDSPYDMMSIEMALIEMCGQMVYGYATQDLSCKKCQQIQRSNLDMYCSCSGNWGNKEMQAEKVRELMKIVKEKAEFHGMKWLSETLERYGIE
;
A
#
# COMPACT_ATOMS: atom_id res chain seq x y z
N MET A 1 8.77 -31.93 -0.57
CA MET A 1 7.87 -30.85 -0.11
C MET A 1 6.91 -31.44 0.89
N ASN A 2 6.99 -31.02 2.14
CA ASN A 2 6.15 -31.55 3.21
C ASN A 2 4.74 -30.97 3.05
N VAL A 3 3.69 -31.79 3.15
CA VAL A 3 2.28 -31.34 2.92
C VAL A 3 1.86 -30.27 3.94
N ASP A 4 2.56 -30.18 5.06
CA ASP A 4 2.35 -29.17 6.10
C ASP A 4 2.97 -27.80 5.75
N GLU A 5 3.97 -27.72 4.86
CA GLU A 5 4.55 -26.44 4.40
C GLU A 5 3.58 -25.69 3.48
N LEU A 6 2.70 -26.39 2.77
CA LEU A 6 1.67 -25.79 1.89
C LEU A 6 0.52 -25.12 2.66
N LYS A 7 0.47 -25.26 3.99
CA LYS A 7 -0.61 -24.74 4.83
C LYS A 7 -0.31 -23.36 5.42
N ALA A 8 0.92 -22.87 5.33
CA ALA A 8 1.32 -21.60 5.95
C ALA A 8 2.13 -20.73 4.98
N PHE A 9 1.94 -19.43 5.08
CA PHE A 9 2.81 -18.47 4.41
C PHE A 9 4.14 -18.33 5.16
N PRO A 10 5.24 -17.97 4.47
CA PRO A 10 6.45 -17.48 5.11
C PRO A 10 6.12 -16.37 6.11
N ARG A 11 6.88 -16.29 7.21
CA ARG A 11 6.62 -15.31 8.28
C ARG A 11 6.72 -13.88 7.76
N GLU A 12 7.63 -13.65 6.83
CA GLU A 12 7.92 -12.39 6.18
C GLU A 12 6.70 -11.88 5.38
N LEU A 13 5.95 -12.78 4.75
CA LEU A 13 4.72 -12.41 4.04
C LEU A 13 3.56 -12.15 5.01
N THR A 14 3.52 -12.90 6.12
CA THR A 14 2.43 -12.80 7.09
C THR A 14 2.55 -11.57 8.01
N SER A 15 3.77 -11.03 8.19
CA SER A 15 4.00 -9.77 8.92
C SER A 15 3.56 -8.54 8.11
N LEU A 16 3.72 -8.60 6.79
CA LEU A 16 3.45 -7.48 5.88
C LEU A 16 2.00 -7.46 5.38
N TYR A 17 1.38 -8.64 5.27
CA TYR A 17 0.09 -8.80 4.61
C TYR A 17 -0.89 -9.55 5.50
N ARG A 18 -2.14 -9.07 5.53
CA ARG A 18 -3.26 -9.76 6.19
C ARG A 18 -3.74 -10.91 5.32
N LEU A 19 -2.94 -11.98 5.26
CA LEU A 19 -3.23 -13.17 4.47
C LEU A 19 -4.10 -14.13 5.29
N THR A 20 -5.08 -14.74 4.62
CA THR A 20 -5.93 -15.76 5.23
C THR A 20 -5.27 -17.15 5.15
N THR A 21 -5.84 -18.07 4.37
CA THR A 21 -5.22 -19.38 4.11
C THR A 21 -4.55 -19.36 2.72
N PRO A 22 -3.41 -20.04 2.53
CA PRO A 22 -2.71 -20.04 1.24
C PRO A 22 -3.59 -20.44 0.04
N ILE A 23 -4.48 -21.41 0.25
CA ILE A 23 -5.40 -21.90 -0.78
C ILE A 23 -6.44 -20.83 -1.13
N LEU A 24 -6.97 -20.12 -0.13
CA LEU A 24 -7.95 -19.06 -0.36
C LEU A 24 -7.32 -17.87 -1.09
N GLU A 25 -6.11 -17.47 -0.71
CA GLU A 25 -5.37 -16.40 -1.40
C GLU A 25 -5.00 -16.79 -2.84
N LEU A 26 -4.62 -18.05 -3.08
CA LEU A 26 -4.39 -18.56 -4.43
C LEU A 26 -5.65 -18.47 -5.30
N VAL A 27 -6.80 -18.90 -4.76
CA VAL A 27 -8.09 -18.81 -5.47
C VAL A 27 -8.43 -17.36 -5.78
N LYS A 28 -8.24 -16.44 -4.82
CA LYS A 28 -8.49 -15.01 -5.05
C LYS A 28 -7.60 -14.46 -6.16
N LEU A 29 -6.29 -14.73 -6.13
CA LEU A 29 -5.32 -14.28 -7.12
C LEU A 29 -5.65 -14.83 -8.52
N LEU A 30 -5.86 -16.15 -8.65
CA LEU A 30 -6.20 -16.77 -9.93
C LEU A 30 -7.49 -16.20 -10.52
N CYS A 31 -8.55 -16.10 -9.71
CA CYS A 31 -9.81 -15.53 -10.16
C CYS A 31 -9.67 -14.05 -10.55
N LYS A 32 -8.80 -13.30 -9.85
CA LYS A 32 -8.52 -11.90 -10.17
C LYS A 32 -7.76 -11.75 -11.49
N VAL A 33 -6.79 -12.61 -11.76
CA VAL A 33 -6.05 -12.62 -13.04
C VAL A 33 -6.97 -12.98 -14.19
N ILE A 34 -7.79 -14.03 -14.05
CA ILE A 34 -8.75 -14.44 -15.09
C ILE A 34 -9.75 -13.32 -15.36
N SER A 35 -10.23 -12.60 -14.33
CA SER A 35 -11.18 -11.51 -14.51
C SER A 35 -10.60 -10.24 -15.15
N LEU A 36 -9.28 -10.17 -15.40
CA LEU A 36 -8.70 -9.09 -16.21
C LEU A 36 -9.08 -9.22 -17.69
N ASP A 37 -9.38 -10.43 -18.16
CA ASP A 37 -9.87 -10.67 -19.51
C ASP A 37 -11.41 -10.54 -19.54
N LYS A 38 -11.88 -9.48 -20.18
CA LYS A 38 -13.32 -9.17 -20.31
C LYS A 38 -14.09 -10.20 -21.13
N THR A 39 -13.41 -11.03 -21.94
CA THR A 39 -14.07 -12.04 -22.76
C THR A 39 -14.57 -13.24 -21.95
N VAL A 40 -13.98 -13.48 -20.76
CA VAL A 40 -14.29 -14.62 -19.88
C VAL A 40 -14.84 -14.18 -18.52
N GLU A 41 -15.39 -12.98 -18.43
CA GLU A 41 -15.85 -12.40 -17.17
C GLU A 41 -16.93 -13.24 -16.49
N GLN A 42 -17.86 -13.80 -17.27
CA GLN A 42 -18.95 -14.64 -16.73
C GLN A 42 -18.41 -15.96 -16.19
N GLU A 43 -17.50 -16.60 -16.93
CA GLU A 43 -16.80 -17.83 -16.55
C GLU A 43 -15.96 -17.61 -15.30
N ALA A 44 -15.26 -16.47 -15.20
CA ALA A 44 -14.49 -16.09 -14.03
C ALA A 44 -15.37 -16.01 -12.77
N VAL A 45 -16.58 -15.43 -12.87
CA VAL A 45 -17.55 -15.36 -11.77
C VAL A 45 -18.03 -16.75 -11.37
N ILE A 46 -18.32 -17.63 -12.35
CA ILE A 46 -18.76 -19.00 -12.09
C ILE A 46 -17.67 -19.80 -11.38
N ILE A 47 -16.44 -19.76 -11.89
CA ILE A 47 -15.28 -20.46 -11.31
C ILE A 47 -15.03 -19.96 -9.89
N ARG A 48 -15.02 -18.65 -9.67
CA ARG A 48 -14.86 -18.06 -8.33
C ARG A 48 -15.92 -18.59 -7.36
N ARG A 49 -17.19 -18.61 -7.75
CA ARG A 49 -18.29 -19.13 -6.91
C ARG A 49 -18.11 -20.61 -6.59
N GLN A 50 -17.71 -21.43 -7.56
CA GLN A 50 -17.49 -22.86 -7.38
C GLN A 50 -16.29 -23.15 -6.46
N LEU A 51 -15.18 -22.45 -6.65
CA LEU A 51 -13.98 -22.60 -5.82
C LEU A 51 -14.23 -22.17 -4.37
N LEU A 52 -14.90 -21.04 -4.15
CA LEU A 52 -15.27 -20.58 -2.80
C LEU A 52 -16.22 -21.56 -2.10
N ARG A 53 -17.17 -22.15 -2.85
CA ARG A 53 -18.06 -23.20 -2.33
C ARG A 53 -17.28 -24.43 -1.87
N ASN A 54 -16.28 -24.87 -2.63
CA ASN A 54 -15.41 -25.99 -2.25
C ASN A 54 -14.61 -25.70 -0.98
N LEU A 55 -14.22 -24.44 -0.78
CA LEU A 55 -13.53 -23.97 0.44
C LEU A 55 -14.48 -23.66 1.61
N LYS A 56 -15.80 -23.81 1.42
CA LYS A 56 -16.83 -23.45 2.41
C LYS A 56 -16.81 -21.96 2.82
N VAL A 57 -16.32 -21.10 1.93
CA VAL A 57 -16.28 -19.65 2.12
C VAL A 57 -17.45 -19.01 1.38
N LYS A 58 -18.14 -18.06 2.02
CA LYS A 58 -19.26 -17.34 1.37
C LYS A 58 -18.73 -16.35 0.35
N GLU A 59 -19.38 -16.26 -0.82
CA GLU A 59 -18.96 -15.39 -1.94
C GLU A 59 -18.79 -13.92 -1.56
N PHE A 60 -19.63 -13.44 -0.64
CA PHE A 60 -19.63 -12.06 -0.15
C PHE A 60 -18.99 -11.88 1.23
N ALA A 61 -18.34 -12.91 1.78
CA ALA A 61 -17.57 -12.73 3.01
C ALA A 61 -16.38 -11.79 2.76
N GLY A 62 -16.01 -10.97 3.74
CA GLY A 62 -14.84 -10.10 3.63
C GLY A 62 -13.56 -10.88 3.32
N GLU A 63 -13.41 -12.08 3.91
CA GLU A 63 -12.30 -13.00 3.64
C GLU A 63 -12.29 -13.56 2.21
N ALA A 64 -13.38 -13.48 1.45
CA ALA A 64 -13.45 -13.94 0.07
C ALA A 64 -13.02 -12.86 -0.93
N GLN A 65 -13.10 -11.59 -0.55
CA GLN A 65 -12.77 -10.47 -1.41
C GLN A 65 -11.26 -10.47 -1.69
N PHE A 66 -10.89 -10.23 -2.95
CA PHE A 66 -9.50 -9.99 -3.30
C PHE A 66 -9.13 -8.61 -2.75
N SER A 67 -8.16 -8.59 -1.85
CA SER A 67 -7.42 -7.38 -1.48
C SER A 67 -6.06 -7.52 -2.13
N ASP A 68 -5.58 -6.46 -2.78
CA ASP A 68 -4.18 -6.43 -3.20
C ASP A 68 -3.33 -6.60 -1.94
N PRO A 69 -2.53 -7.67 -1.82
CA PRO A 69 -1.63 -7.76 -0.69
C PRO A 69 -0.58 -6.65 -0.82
N PHE A 70 -0.08 -6.38 -2.02
CA PHE A 70 1.08 -5.53 -2.22
C PHE A 70 0.73 -4.07 -1.94
N HIS A 71 1.49 -3.48 -1.02
CA HIS A 71 1.51 -2.05 -0.86
C HIS A 71 2.35 -1.43 -1.99
N SER A 72 2.00 -0.21 -2.37
CA SER A 72 2.75 0.56 -3.36
C SER A 72 3.06 1.91 -2.75
N PHE A 73 4.32 2.34 -2.85
CA PHE A 73 4.73 3.68 -2.44
C PHE A 73 5.67 4.25 -3.49
N VAL A 74 5.10 5.08 -4.35
CA VAL A 74 5.74 5.53 -5.59
C VAL A 74 6.31 6.93 -5.41
N ILE A 75 7.62 7.06 -5.59
CA ILE A 75 8.28 8.34 -5.76
C ILE A 75 8.06 8.79 -7.21
N PRO A 76 7.30 9.87 -7.45
CA PRO A 76 7.01 10.31 -8.80
C PRO A 76 8.21 11.02 -9.42
N ALA A 77 8.38 10.86 -10.73
CA ALA A 77 9.28 11.64 -11.57
C ALA A 77 10.73 11.77 -11.03
N VAL A 78 11.33 10.64 -10.63
CA VAL A 78 12.76 10.59 -10.28
C VAL A 78 13.59 10.80 -11.53
N VAL A 79 14.36 11.88 -11.56
CA VAL A 79 15.21 12.25 -12.70
C VAL A 79 16.64 11.77 -12.46
N CYS A 80 17.18 11.03 -13.43
CA CYS A 80 18.60 10.68 -13.44
C CYS A 80 19.48 11.91 -13.73
N PRO A 81 20.44 12.26 -12.85
CA PRO A 81 21.29 13.44 -13.07
C PRO A 81 22.30 13.28 -14.21
N TYR A 82 22.50 12.05 -14.73
CA TYR A 82 23.47 11.77 -15.78
C TYR A 82 22.85 11.74 -17.18
N CYS A 83 21.72 11.06 -17.35
CA CYS A 83 21.06 10.92 -18.66
C CYS A 83 19.69 11.62 -18.78
N ASN A 84 19.22 12.29 -17.72
CA ASN A 84 17.89 12.92 -17.63
C ASN A 84 16.71 11.97 -17.83
N PHE A 85 16.95 10.65 -17.82
CA PHE A 85 15.89 9.67 -17.83
C PHE A 85 15.02 9.84 -16.57
N THR A 86 13.72 9.95 -16.77
CA THR A 86 12.75 10.21 -15.70
C THR A 86 11.85 9.00 -15.54
N VAL A 87 11.73 8.49 -14.32
CA VAL A 87 10.93 7.30 -14.02
C VAL A 87 10.27 7.43 -12.66
N ASN A 88 9.12 6.78 -12.50
CA ASN A 88 8.51 6.60 -11.18
C ASN A 88 9.17 5.39 -10.51
N LEU A 89 9.60 5.53 -9.26
CA LEU A 89 10.20 4.44 -8.49
C LEU A 89 9.23 3.98 -7.40
N ASP A 90 8.83 2.72 -7.42
CA ASP A 90 8.00 2.11 -6.36
C ASP A 90 8.87 1.30 -5.41
N ILE A 91 9.09 1.83 -4.20
CA ILE A 91 9.96 1.22 -3.19
C ILE A 91 9.43 -0.12 -2.65
N CYS A 92 8.16 -0.42 -2.91
CA CYS A 92 7.54 -1.67 -2.48
C CYS A 92 7.62 -2.73 -3.58
N SER A 93 7.33 -2.36 -4.84
CA SER A 93 7.09 -3.33 -5.92
C SER A 93 8.20 -3.43 -6.96
N ASP A 94 9.05 -2.41 -7.15
CA ASP A 94 10.06 -2.44 -8.21
C ASP A 94 11.09 -3.56 -7.96
N PRO A 95 11.33 -4.47 -8.92
CA PRO A 95 12.27 -5.58 -8.76
C PRO A 95 13.72 -5.13 -8.49
N GLU A 96 14.12 -4.03 -9.12
CA GLU A 96 15.46 -3.43 -8.99
C GLU A 96 15.71 -2.86 -7.60
N LEU A 97 14.65 -2.59 -6.83
CA LEU A 97 14.71 -2.04 -5.48
C LEU A 97 14.53 -3.11 -4.40
N GLN A 98 14.50 -4.40 -4.76
CA GLN A 98 14.41 -5.49 -3.76
C GLN A 98 15.77 -5.86 -3.15
N GLU A 99 16.88 -5.34 -3.70
CA GLU A 99 18.19 -5.40 -3.05
C GLU A 99 18.38 -4.17 -2.14
N SER A 100 18.93 -4.38 -0.94
CA SER A 100 19.15 -3.27 0.01
C SER A 100 20.10 -2.24 -0.58
N ALA A 101 19.77 -0.95 -0.41
CA ALA A 101 20.62 0.15 -0.87
C ALA A 101 21.96 0.22 -0.11
N LYS A 102 22.05 -0.47 1.05
CA LYS A 102 23.29 -0.66 1.81
C LYS A 102 24.31 -1.51 1.05
N ILE A 103 23.83 -2.46 0.23
CA ILE A 103 24.66 -3.38 -0.55
C ILE A 103 24.94 -2.75 -1.91
N ARG A 104 23.88 -2.30 -2.59
CA ARG A 104 23.97 -1.70 -3.93
C ARG A 104 23.06 -0.48 -4.00
N PRO A 105 23.59 0.73 -4.28
CA PRO A 105 22.76 1.92 -4.43
C PRO A 105 21.80 1.74 -5.61
N TRP A 106 20.65 2.42 -5.55
CA TRP A 106 19.68 2.39 -6.65
C TRP A 106 20.29 3.00 -7.91
N ARG A 107 19.91 2.48 -9.08
CA ARG A 107 20.52 2.85 -10.36
C ARG A 107 19.48 3.20 -11.40
N CYS A 108 19.89 4.06 -12.33
CA CYS A 108 19.09 4.42 -13.49
C CYS A 108 18.92 3.22 -14.42
N ARG A 109 17.68 2.97 -14.88
CA ARG A 109 17.34 1.90 -15.83
C ARG A 109 18.01 2.05 -17.20
N GLU A 110 18.34 3.28 -17.59
CA GLU A 110 18.89 3.58 -18.92
C GLU A 110 20.42 3.56 -18.95
N CYS A 111 21.08 4.25 -18.00
CA CYS A 111 22.54 4.43 -18.02
C CYS A 111 23.29 3.74 -16.88
N ASP A 112 22.59 2.99 -16.01
CA ASP A 112 23.13 2.30 -14.82
C ASP A 112 23.84 3.21 -13.80
N SER A 113 23.80 4.54 -13.99
CA SER A 113 24.39 5.48 -13.04
C SER A 113 23.69 5.39 -11.68
N PRO A 114 24.42 5.44 -10.55
CA PRO A 114 23.80 5.44 -9.24
C PRO A 114 23.01 6.72 -9.00
N TYR A 115 21.82 6.58 -8.41
CA TYR A 115 21.08 7.71 -7.87
C TYR A 115 21.74 8.20 -6.57
N ASP A 116 21.57 9.49 -6.30
CA ASP A 116 21.88 10.03 -4.97
C ASP A 116 20.82 9.57 -3.97
N MET A 117 21.18 8.60 -3.14
CA MET A 117 20.29 8.04 -2.13
C MET A 117 19.85 9.07 -1.09
N MET A 118 20.66 10.11 -0.82
CA MET A 118 20.29 11.19 0.10
C MET A 118 19.16 12.04 -0.48
N SER A 119 19.25 12.41 -1.76
CA SER A 119 18.19 13.13 -2.45
C SER A 119 16.88 12.32 -2.50
N ILE A 120 16.97 11.01 -2.74
CA ILE A 120 15.81 10.10 -2.68
C ILE A 120 15.20 10.08 -1.27
N GLU A 121 16.04 9.96 -0.24
CA GLU A 121 15.60 9.93 1.15
C GLU A 121 14.87 11.24 1.52
N MET A 122 15.41 12.39 1.12
CA MET A 122 14.76 13.69 1.34
C MET A 122 13.41 13.80 0.62
N ALA A 123 13.30 13.30 -0.61
CA ALA A 123 12.04 13.26 -1.34
C ALA A 123 10.99 12.39 -0.62
N LEU A 124 11.39 11.23 -0.09
CA LEU A 124 10.51 10.38 0.71
C LEU A 124 10.05 11.05 2.00
N ILE A 125 10.94 11.77 2.69
CA ILE A 125 10.61 12.55 3.89
C ILE A 125 9.58 13.63 3.54
N GLU A 126 9.80 14.37 2.45
CA GLU A 126 8.87 15.40 2.00
C GLU A 126 7.49 14.81 1.68
N MET A 127 7.44 13.71 0.94
CA MET A 127 6.18 13.01 0.65
C MET A 127 5.46 12.55 1.93
N CYS A 128 6.19 12.00 2.90
CA CYS A 128 5.62 11.62 4.19
C CYS A 128 5.07 12.84 4.94
N GLY A 129 5.81 13.96 4.93
CA GLY A 129 5.36 15.23 5.49
C GLY A 129 4.09 15.75 4.82
N GLN A 130 4.01 15.69 3.48
CA GLN A 130 2.83 16.08 2.71
C GLN A 130 1.62 15.20 3.05
N MET A 131 1.80 13.90 3.29
CA MET A 131 0.71 13.03 3.76
C MET A 131 0.21 13.41 5.15
N VAL A 132 1.12 13.69 6.10
CA VAL A 132 0.73 14.15 7.46
C VAL A 132 -0.01 15.48 7.36
N TYR A 133 0.52 16.41 6.57
CA TYR A 133 -0.09 17.72 6.35
C TYR A 133 -1.49 17.57 5.74
N GLY A 134 -1.62 16.79 4.66
CA GLY A 134 -2.90 16.51 4.01
C GLY A 134 -3.91 15.86 4.96
N TYR A 135 -3.47 14.92 5.81
CA TYR A 135 -4.33 14.34 6.84
C TYR A 135 -4.82 15.39 7.86
N ALA A 136 -3.95 16.31 8.28
CA ALA A 136 -4.28 17.33 9.27
C ALA A 136 -5.16 18.46 8.71
N THR A 137 -5.03 18.78 7.42
CA THR A 137 -5.75 19.88 6.78
C THR A 137 -6.95 19.44 5.93
N GLN A 138 -7.24 18.15 5.83
CA GLN A 138 -8.38 17.66 5.05
C GLN A 138 -9.72 18.19 5.58
N ASP A 139 -10.69 18.25 4.68
CA ASP A 139 -12.09 18.50 5.05
C ASP A 139 -12.65 17.41 5.94
N LEU A 140 -13.61 17.79 6.79
CA LEU A 140 -14.49 16.84 7.46
C LEU A 140 -15.82 16.74 6.69
N SER A 141 -16.31 15.51 6.52
CA SER A 141 -17.62 15.21 5.93
C SER A 141 -18.56 14.60 6.97
N CYS A 142 -19.85 14.93 6.86
CA CYS A 142 -20.85 14.36 7.74
C CYS A 142 -21.10 12.89 7.36
N LYS A 143 -20.96 11.97 8.32
CA LYS A 143 -21.18 10.54 8.09
C LYS A 143 -22.61 10.17 7.68
N LYS A 144 -23.60 11.06 7.89
CA LYS A 144 -25.01 10.84 7.52
C LYS A 144 -25.35 11.43 6.14
N CYS A 145 -25.17 12.74 5.96
CA CYS A 145 -25.62 13.45 4.75
C CYS A 145 -24.49 13.76 3.76
N GLN A 146 -23.24 13.41 4.06
CA GLN A 146 -22.05 13.62 3.22
C GLN A 146 -21.75 15.08 2.87
N GLN A 147 -22.40 16.05 3.55
CA GLN A 147 -22.06 17.46 3.42
C GLN A 147 -20.69 17.74 4.05
N ILE A 148 -19.96 18.70 3.49
CA ILE A 148 -18.66 19.16 3.99
C ILE A 148 -18.90 20.18 5.12
N GLN A 149 -18.09 20.10 6.17
CA GLN A 149 -18.10 21.07 7.26
C GLN A 149 -17.64 22.44 6.75
N ARG A 150 -18.48 23.46 6.95
CA ARG A 150 -18.19 24.85 6.52
C ARG A 150 -17.72 25.74 7.67
N SER A 151 -18.05 25.38 8.90
CA SER A 151 -17.74 26.13 10.13
C SER A 151 -16.84 25.29 11.02
N ASN A 152 -15.77 25.89 11.53
CA ASN A 152 -14.78 25.20 12.35
C ASN A 152 -15.25 24.93 13.80
N LEU A 153 -16.36 25.54 14.23
CA LEU A 153 -16.86 25.44 15.60
C LEU A 153 -18.07 24.50 15.74
N ASP A 154 -18.66 24.07 14.62
CA ASP A 154 -19.85 23.24 14.63
C ASP A 154 -19.50 21.83 15.08
N MET A 155 -19.91 21.46 16.30
CA MET A 155 -19.67 20.12 16.85
C MET A 155 -20.41 19.02 16.07
N TYR A 156 -21.57 19.35 15.49
CA TYR A 156 -22.41 18.44 14.73
C TYR A 156 -22.87 19.08 13.42
N CYS A 157 -23.17 18.24 12.42
CA CYS A 157 -23.84 18.69 11.21
C CYS A 157 -25.29 19.13 11.51
N SER A 158 -25.88 19.96 10.64
CA SER A 158 -27.29 20.37 10.71
C SER A 158 -28.29 19.20 10.68
N CYS A 159 -27.88 18.03 10.19
CA CYS A 159 -28.65 16.79 10.24
C CYS A 159 -28.44 15.96 11.53
N SER A 160 -27.81 16.56 12.55
CA SER A 160 -27.39 15.90 13.80
C SER A 160 -26.48 14.69 13.55
N GLY A 161 -25.62 14.77 12.54
CA GLY A 161 -24.63 13.76 12.21
C GLY A 161 -23.23 14.15 12.69
N ASN A 162 -22.42 13.16 13.03
CA ASN A 162 -21.02 13.37 13.41
C ASN A 162 -20.16 13.64 12.17
N TRP A 163 -19.19 14.55 12.34
CA TRP A 163 -18.13 14.79 11.39
C TRP A 163 -17.12 13.65 11.39
N GLY A 164 -16.50 13.39 10.24
CA GLY A 164 -15.39 12.46 10.10
C GLY A 164 -14.50 12.88 8.94
N ASN A 165 -13.30 12.33 8.89
CA ASN A 165 -12.35 12.59 7.81
C ASN A 165 -12.96 12.20 6.45
N LYS A 166 -12.90 13.12 5.49
CA LYS A 166 -13.48 12.94 4.16
C LYS A 166 -12.65 12.02 3.27
N GLU A 167 -11.33 12.19 3.30
CA GLU A 167 -10.43 11.54 2.33
C GLU A 167 -9.50 10.54 3.02
N MET A 168 -8.70 11.02 3.97
CA MET A 168 -7.63 10.23 4.60
C MET A 168 -8.04 9.73 5.98
N GLN A 169 -8.14 8.41 6.12
CA GLN A 169 -8.34 7.74 7.41
C GLN A 169 -7.02 7.59 8.16
N ALA A 170 -7.06 7.81 9.48
CA ALA A 170 -5.88 7.76 10.33
C ALA A 170 -5.22 6.38 10.31
N GLU A 171 -6.02 5.31 10.32
CA GLU A 171 -5.51 3.94 10.32
C GLU A 171 -4.73 3.66 9.04
N LYS A 172 -5.27 4.06 7.87
CA LYS A 172 -4.63 3.82 6.57
C LYS A 172 -3.32 4.58 6.41
N VAL A 173 -3.27 5.83 6.84
CA VAL A 173 -2.04 6.65 6.79
C VAL A 173 -0.96 6.02 7.68
N ARG A 174 -1.34 5.56 8.89
CA ARG A 174 -0.40 4.86 9.79
C ARG A 174 0.07 3.52 9.22
N GLU A 175 -0.83 2.73 8.64
CA GLU A 175 -0.47 1.46 7.98
C GLU A 175 0.56 1.71 6.86
N LEU A 176 0.31 2.69 5.99
CA LEU A 176 1.24 3.05 4.93
C LEU A 176 2.61 3.51 5.46
N MET A 177 2.62 4.38 6.47
CA MET A 177 3.86 4.88 7.07
C MET A 177 4.70 3.79 7.73
N LYS A 178 4.08 2.75 8.31
CA LYS A 178 4.80 1.59 8.85
C LYS A 178 5.59 0.86 7.77
N ILE A 179 4.98 0.66 6.61
CA ILE A 179 5.64 -0.01 5.48
C ILE A 179 6.80 0.84 4.95
N VAL A 180 6.61 2.15 4.86
CA VAL A 180 7.69 3.07 4.47
C VAL A 180 8.84 3.00 5.47
N LYS A 181 8.55 2.90 6.78
CA LYS A 181 9.58 2.74 7.83
C LYS A 181 10.36 1.44 7.66
N GLU A 182 9.69 0.30 7.49
CA GLU A 182 10.35 -0.99 7.26
C GLU A 182 11.26 -0.95 6.02
N LYS A 183 10.79 -0.32 4.93
CA LYS A 183 11.60 -0.12 3.72
C LYS A 183 12.77 0.84 3.96
N ALA A 184 12.57 1.91 4.72
CA ALA A 184 13.64 2.84 5.11
C ALA A 184 14.75 2.10 5.88
N GLU A 185 14.39 1.27 6.85
CA GLU A 185 15.33 0.45 7.62
C GLU A 185 16.06 -0.57 6.74
N PHE A 186 15.33 -1.23 5.83
CA PHE A 186 15.89 -2.17 4.86
C PHE A 186 16.94 -1.49 3.96
N HIS A 187 16.65 -0.31 3.42
CA HIS A 187 17.56 0.44 2.55
C HIS A 187 18.63 1.25 3.30
N GLY A 188 18.48 1.46 4.61
CA GLY A 188 19.45 2.21 5.42
C GLY A 188 19.24 3.73 5.41
N MET A 189 18.02 4.17 5.15
CA MET A 189 17.59 5.56 5.19
C MET A 189 17.31 5.99 6.64
N LYS A 190 18.35 6.52 7.30
CA LYS A 190 18.31 6.84 8.74
C LYS A 190 17.40 8.01 9.07
N TRP A 191 17.44 9.07 8.26
CA TRP A 191 16.69 10.30 8.50
C TRP A 191 15.20 10.06 8.30
N LEU A 192 14.85 9.24 7.29
CA LEU A 192 13.47 8.84 7.06
C LEU A 192 12.92 8.02 8.23
N SER A 193 13.68 7.03 8.71
CA SER A 193 13.25 6.22 9.87
C SER A 193 13.06 7.08 11.13
N GLU A 194 14.04 7.92 11.48
CA GLU A 194 13.94 8.84 12.62
C GLU A 194 12.75 9.81 12.48
N THR A 195 12.45 10.27 11.27
CA THR A 195 11.30 11.17 11.03
C THR A 195 9.98 10.45 11.25
N LEU A 196 9.85 9.20 10.78
CA LEU A 196 8.64 8.39 10.99
C LEU A 196 8.45 8.02 12.47
N GLU A 197 9.52 7.75 13.20
CA GLU A 197 9.47 7.58 14.66
C GLU A 197 8.95 8.83 15.37
N ARG A 198 9.37 10.04 14.94
CA ARG A 198 8.85 11.31 15.48
C ARG A 198 7.37 11.51 15.20
N TYR A 199 6.83 10.94 14.11
CA TYR A 199 5.39 10.91 13.85
C TYR A 199 4.63 9.90 14.71
N GLY A 200 5.32 9.14 15.58
CA GLY A 200 4.74 8.11 16.43
C GLY A 200 4.43 6.83 15.67
N ILE A 201 5.23 6.52 14.64
CA ILE A 201 5.17 5.26 13.91
C ILE A 201 6.23 4.32 14.51
N GLU A 202 5.74 3.40 15.34
CA GLU A 202 6.52 2.28 15.89
C GLU A 202 6.67 1.18 14.85
#